data_AF-X1T2I3-F1
#
_entry.id   AF-X1T2I3-F1
#
_cell.length_a   1.000
_cell.length_b   1.000
_cell.length_c   1.000
_cell.angle_alpha   90.00
_cell.angle_beta   90.00
_cell.angle_gamma   90.00
#
_symmetry.space_group_name_H-M   'P 1'
#
loop_
_entity.id
_entity.type
_entity.pdbx_description
1 polymer ?
#
loop_
_entity_poly.entity_id
_entity_poly.type
_entity_poly.pdbx_seq_one_letter_code
_entity_poly.pdbx_strand_id
1 'polypeptide(L)'
;GRQVEVDAHGRTLRVISEKDPLPGDSVYLTIDLEMQKIAEEKLGQKKGVVLIGDYETGEILTLVSHPSFNPNLFSWGVSEDEWSNLAQEPGDPLENRALRGEYSPASTFKIIVTAAALEDNIIGKEDTFFCGGELPVGNRIFKCWKEEGHGSMDLEQAIIDSCNIFFYQLGLKIGMDKIIQYSRLFELGEITGIDLVSEKNGLLPTRDWKLKTKGEAWYPGDTANLSIGHGFILVTPVQMLRVIAAVANGGSLIDPYLVKEIVDS
;
A
#
# COMPACT_ATOMS: atom_id res chain seq x y z
N GLY A 1 9.47 25.92 33.84
CA GLY A 1 10.16 25.31 35.00
C GLY A 1 9.96 26.19 36.22
N ARG A 2 9.84 25.58 37.41
CA ARG A 2 9.50 26.28 38.66
C ARG A 2 10.65 26.16 39.66
N GLN A 3 11.09 27.30 40.21
CA GLN A 3 12.02 27.37 41.33
C GLN A 3 11.21 27.58 42.60
N VAL A 4 11.38 26.69 43.57
CA VAL A 4 10.68 26.74 44.86
C VAL A 4 11.69 26.76 46.00
N GLU A 5 11.41 27.56 47.02
CA GLU A 5 12.10 27.50 48.31
C GLU A 5 11.48 26.39 49.15
N VAL A 6 12.32 25.58 49.78
CA VAL A 6 11.89 24.47 50.64
C VAL A 6 12.52 24.58 52.02
N ASP A 7 11.83 24.09 53.05
CA ASP A 7 12.40 23.95 54.39
C ASP A 7 13.35 22.72 54.48
N ALA A 8 13.99 22.54 55.64
CA ALA A 8 14.89 21.40 55.90
C ALA A 8 14.19 20.02 55.84
N HIS A 9 12.85 19.98 55.82
CA HIS A 9 12.04 18.78 55.67
C HIS A 9 11.48 18.62 54.24
N GLY A 10 11.86 19.49 53.29
CA GLY A 10 11.44 19.46 51.90
C GLY A 10 10.06 20.06 51.62
N ARG A 11 9.43 20.75 52.58
CA ARG A 11 8.12 21.37 52.37
C ARG A 11 8.29 22.67 51.60
N THR A 12 7.49 22.85 50.56
CA THR A 12 7.50 24.08 49.76
C THR A 12 7.03 25.26 50.60
N LEU A 13 7.90 26.26 50.77
CA LEU A 13 7.62 27.50 51.51
C LEU A 13 7.10 28.61 50.58
N ARG A 14 7.74 28.79 49.41
CA ARG A 14 7.32 29.75 48.39
C ARG A 14 7.84 29.39 46.99
N VAL A 15 7.21 29.95 45.98
CA VAL A 15 7.72 29.94 44.59
C VAL A 15 8.59 31.17 44.39
N ILE A 16 9.84 30.96 43.97
CA ILE A 16 10.82 32.03 43.72
C ILE A 16 10.67 32.54 42.28
N SER A 17 10.49 31.62 41.33
CA SER A 17 10.32 31.92 39.92
C SER A 17 9.53 30.81 39.25
N GLU A 18 8.66 31.15 38.33
CA GLU A 18 7.91 30.20 37.52
C GLU A 18 8.00 30.65 36.07
N LYS A 19 8.40 29.72 35.19
CA LYS A 19 8.33 29.90 33.74
C LYS A 19 7.29 28.91 33.25
N ASP A 20 6.18 29.44 32.74
CA ASP A 20 5.11 28.62 32.20
C ASP A 20 5.62 27.78 31.01
N PRO A 21 5.13 26.54 30.85
CA PRO A 21 5.38 25.78 29.64
C PRO A 21 4.73 26.50 28.45
N LEU A 22 5.39 26.46 27.29
CA LEU A 22 4.73 26.79 26.05
C LEU A 22 3.86 25.58 25.65
N PRO A 23 2.57 25.78 25.33
CA PRO A 23 1.77 24.72 24.71
C PRO A 23 2.45 24.23 23.43
N GLY A 24 2.23 22.96 23.10
CA GLY A 24 2.64 22.43 21.80
C GLY A 24 1.67 22.89 20.72
N ASP A 25 2.17 22.98 19.49
CA ASP A 25 1.42 23.45 18.33
C ASP A 25 0.19 22.59 18.05
N SER A 26 -0.84 23.21 17.47
CA SER A 26 -2.05 22.51 17.04
C SER A 26 -1.85 21.90 15.66
N VAL A 27 -2.14 20.62 15.51
CA VAL A 27 -2.02 19.89 14.23
C VAL A 27 -3.41 19.64 13.66
N TYR A 28 -3.67 20.14 12.46
CA TYR A 28 -4.88 19.88 11.70
C TYR A 28 -4.61 18.78 10.68
N LEU A 29 -5.46 17.76 10.66
CA LEU A 29 -5.33 16.62 9.75
C LEU A 29 -6.23 16.76 8.52
N THR A 30 -5.89 16.06 7.45
CA THR A 30 -6.71 15.87 6.25
C THR A 30 -7.85 14.88 6.45
N ILE A 31 -7.79 14.08 7.53
CA ILE A 31 -8.76 13.04 7.82
C ILE A 31 -10.17 13.63 7.99
N ASP A 32 -11.11 13.14 7.19
CA ASP A 32 -12.52 13.38 7.39
C ASP A 32 -13.07 12.36 8.39
N LEU A 33 -13.47 12.84 9.56
CA LEU A 33 -13.94 11.99 10.66
C LEU A 33 -15.23 11.23 10.31
N GLU A 34 -16.11 11.79 9.49
CA GLU A 34 -17.35 11.12 9.10
C GLU A 34 -17.03 9.98 8.11
N MET A 35 -16.18 10.24 7.11
CA MET A 35 -15.72 9.21 6.17
C MET A 35 -14.97 8.08 6.88
N GLN A 36 -14.08 8.41 7.82
CA GLN A 36 -13.35 7.43 8.62
C GLN A 36 -14.31 6.48 9.36
N LYS A 37 -15.32 7.03 10.05
CA LYS A 37 -16.32 6.24 10.77
C LYS A 37 -17.14 5.35 9.85
N ILE A 38 -17.56 5.88 8.70
CA ILE A 38 -18.30 5.10 7.70
C ILE A 38 -17.43 3.95 7.19
N ALA A 39 -16.16 4.22 6.87
CA ALA A 39 -15.23 3.21 6.39
C ALA A 39 -14.99 2.11 7.44
N GLU A 40 -14.81 2.46 8.71
CA GLU A 40 -14.71 1.51 9.82
C GLU A 40 -15.98 0.66 9.96
N GLU A 41 -17.16 1.28 9.93
CA GLU A 41 -18.44 0.58 10.01
C GLU A 41 -18.61 -0.41 8.84
N LYS A 42 -18.31 0.01 7.61
CA LYS A 42 -18.47 -0.83 6.41
C LYS A 42 -17.43 -1.94 6.32
N LEU A 43 -16.21 -1.71 6.79
CA LEU A 43 -15.20 -2.75 6.91
C LEU A 43 -15.63 -3.79 7.97
N GLY A 44 -16.26 -3.31 9.05
CA GLY A 44 -16.78 -4.14 10.13
C GLY A 44 -15.66 -4.98 10.74
N GLN A 45 -15.90 -6.29 10.89
CA GLN A 45 -14.93 -7.22 11.49
C GLN A 45 -13.95 -7.85 10.48
N LYS A 46 -13.95 -7.39 9.23
CA LYS A 46 -13.08 -7.97 8.19
C LYS A 46 -11.65 -7.49 8.40
N LYS A 47 -10.69 -8.40 8.36
CA LYS A 47 -9.26 -8.03 8.30
C LYS A 47 -9.00 -7.33 6.97
N GLY A 48 -8.51 -6.10 6.99
CA GLY A 48 -8.35 -5.32 5.77
C GLY A 48 -8.02 -3.86 6.01
N VAL A 49 -8.00 -3.11 4.92
CA VAL A 49 -7.65 -1.69 4.88
C VAL A 49 -8.68 -0.95 4.02
N VAL A 50 -9.05 0.26 4.43
CA VAL A 50 -9.74 1.22 3.57
C VAL A 50 -8.91 2.50 3.54
N LEU A 51 -8.48 2.89 2.35
CA LEU A 51 -7.77 4.13 2.09
C LEU A 51 -8.62 4.97 1.14
N ILE A 52 -8.86 6.22 1.50
CA ILE A 52 -9.47 7.22 0.61
C ILE A 52 -8.53 8.41 0.59
N GLY A 53 -8.10 8.80 -0.60
CA GLY A 53 -7.25 9.95 -0.81
C GLY A 53 -7.75 10.79 -1.97
N ASP A 54 -7.43 12.08 -1.92
CA ASP A 54 -7.66 13.01 -3.01
C ASP A 54 -6.51 12.91 -4.02
N TYR A 55 -6.83 12.59 -5.27
CA TYR A 55 -5.82 12.29 -6.30
C TYR A 55 -5.16 13.53 -6.90
N GLU A 56 -5.69 14.73 -6.64
CA GLU A 56 -5.13 16.00 -7.11
C GLU A 56 -4.16 16.60 -6.10
N THR A 57 -4.44 16.41 -4.81
CA THR A 57 -3.70 17.02 -3.71
C THR A 57 -2.78 16.04 -2.97
N GLY A 58 -3.14 14.77 -2.88
CA GLY A 58 -2.47 13.79 -2.02
C GLY A 58 -3.04 13.73 -0.59
N GLU A 59 -4.10 14.50 -0.27
CA GLU A 59 -4.73 14.46 1.05
C GLU A 59 -5.29 13.06 1.34
N ILE A 60 -4.90 12.47 2.48
CA ILE A 60 -5.53 11.23 2.97
C ILE A 60 -6.76 11.59 3.78
N LEU A 61 -7.94 11.30 3.22
CA LEU A 61 -9.23 11.58 3.86
C LEU A 61 -9.65 10.47 4.81
N THR A 62 -9.19 9.24 4.58
CA THR A 62 -9.51 8.07 5.41
C THR A 62 -8.36 7.07 5.39
N LEU A 63 -8.00 6.57 6.58
CA LEU A 63 -6.99 5.53 6.78
C LEU A 63 -7.49 4.55 7.85
N VAL A 64 -8.13 3.48 7.40
CA VAL A 64 -8.61 2.39 8.25
C VAL A 64 -7.71 1.18 8.08
N SER A 65 -7.26 0.60 9.20
CA SER A 65 -6.58 -0.70 9.26
C SER A 65 -7.28 -1.55 10.31
N HIS A 66 -7.79 -2.72 9.92
CA HIS A 66 -8.52 -3.63 10.80
C HIS A 66 -7.90 -5.05 10.78
N PRO A 67 -7.88 -5.79 11.91
CA PRO A 67 -8.26 -5.39 13.27
C PRO A 67 -7.49 -4.19 13.81
N SER A 68 -8.13 -3.44 14.71
CA SER A 68 -7.57 -2.26 15.39
C SER A 68 -7.72 -2.44 16.90
N PHE A 69 -7.20 -1.49 17.68
CA PHE A 69 -7.26 -1.49 19.14
C PHE A 69 -7.69 -0.13 19.68
N ASN A 70 -8.11 -0.08 20.94
CA ASN A 70 -8.43 1.19 21.60
C ASN A 70 -7.13 1.88 22.05
N PRO A 71 -6.74 3.02 21.47
CA PRO A 71 -5.50 3.69 21.84
C PRO A 71 -5.51 4.23 23.29
N ASN A 72 -6.69 4.42 23.90
CA ASN A 72 -6.80 4.89 25.29
C ASN A 72 -6.18 3.93 26.31
N LEU A 73 -5.95 2.66 25.95
CA LEU A 73 -5.22 1.70 26.78
C LEU A 73 -3.78 2.16 27.09
N PHE A 74 -3.18 2.97 26.22
CA PHE A 74 -1.81 3.45 26.38
C PHE A 74 -1.70 4.80 27.10
N SER A 75 -2.80 5.55 27.23
CA SER A 75 -2.78 6.92 27.79
C SER A 75 -2.45 6.97 29.29
N TRP A 76 -2.80 5.92 30.04
CA TRP A 76 -2.64 5.86 31.50
C TRP A 76 -1.63 4.81 31.97
N GLY A 77 -0.97 4.14 31.02
CA GLY A 77 -0.19 2.93 31.23
C GLY A 77 -1.01 1.67 30.97
N VAL A 78 -0.45 0.73 30.22
CA VAL A 78 -1.06 -0.56 29.90
C VAL A 78 -0.60 -1.59 30.91
N SER A 79 -1.53 -2.37 31.50
CA SER A 79 -1.15 -3.48 32.37
C SER A 79 -0.48 -4.62 31.58
N GLU A 80 0.27 -5.48 32.26
CA GLU A 80 0.89 -6.65 31.62
C GLU A 80 -0.17 -7.56 30.97
N ASP A 81 -1.32 -7.74 31.62
CA ASP A 81 -2.42 -8.55 31.09
C ASP A 81 -3.06 -7.91 29.84
N GLU A 82 -3.33 -6.60 29.85
CA GLU A 82 -3.86 -5.89 28.67
C GLU A 82 -2.88 -5.92 27.50
N TRP A 83 -1.59 -5.69 27.77
CA TRP A 83 -0.55 -5.77 26.75
C TRP A 83 -0.44 -7.19 26.19
N SER A 84 -0.42 -8.20 27.06
CA SER A 84 -0.35 -9.61 26.66
C SER A 84 -1.54 -10.01 25.80
N ASN A 85 -2.75 -9.57 26.16
CA ASN A 85 -3.97 -9.83 25.39
C ASN A 85 -3.90 -9.18 24.01
N LEU A 86 -3.49 -7.91 23.93
CA LEU A 86 -3.38 -7.18 22.67
C LEU A 86 -2.28 -7.73 21.75
N ALA A 87 -1.12 -8.09 22.32
CA ALA A 87 0.01 -8.63 21.58
C ALA A 87 -0.23 -10.04 21.03
N GLN A 88 -1.08 -10.82 21.70
CA GLN A 88 -1.45 -12.18 21.28
C GLN A 88 -2.78 -12.23 20.52
N GLU A 89 -3.42 -11.09 20.31
CA GLU A 89 -4.73 -11.02 19.68
C GLU A 89 -4.65 -11.53 18.23
N PRO A 90 -5.51 -12.51 17.84
CA PRO A 90 -5.51 -13.04 16.49
C PRO A 90 -5.74 -11.93 15.47
N GLY A 91 -4.87 -11.88 14.47
CA GLY A 91 -4.99 -10.92 13.40
C GLY A 91 -4.27 -9.59 13.66
N ASP A 92 -3.32 -9.55 14.59
CA ASP A 92 -2.26 -8.53 14.68
C ASP A 92 -2.81 -7.08 14.66
N PRO A 93 -3.61 -6.67 15.65
CA PRO A 93 -4.24 -5.34 15.68
C PRO A 93 -3.23 -4.18 15.78
N LEU A 94 -2.02 -4.44 16.28
CA LEU A 94 -0.92 -3.47 16.33
C LEU A 94 -0.29 -3.20 14.96
N GLU A 95 -0.61 -3.99 13.92
CA GLU A 95 -0.04 -3.82 12.60
C GLU A 95 -0.85 -2.80 11.78
N ASN A 96 -0.19 -1.71 11.37
CA ASN A 96 -0.75 -0.79 10.39
C ASN A 96 -0.65 -1.40 8.99
N ARG A 97 -1.72 -2.10 8.57
CA ARG A 97 -1.77 -2.83 7.30
C ARG A 97 -1.73 -1.91 6.08
N ALA A 98 -2.15 -0.66 6.23
CA ALA A 98 -2.14 0.30 5.12
C ALA A 98 -0.72 0.63 4.66
N LEU A 99 0.22 0.70 5.61
CA LEU A 99 1.61 1.10 5.39
C LEU A 99 2.59 -0.07 5.43
N ARG A 100 2.26 -1.13 6.18
CA ARG A 100 3.18 -2.25 6.44
C ARG A 100 2.69 -3.59 5.93
N GLY A 101 1.42 -3.68 5.53
CA GLY A 101 0.87 -4.87 4.91
C GLY A 101 1.49 -5.03 3.52
N GLU A 102 2.35 -6.04 3.36
CA GLU A 102 2.98 -6.37 2.08
C GLU A 102 2.18 -7.49 1.41
N TYR A 103 1.46 -7.16 0.34
CA TYR A 103 0.56 -8.08 -0.36
C TYR A 103 0.93 -8.20 -1.83
N SER A 104 0.64 -9.35 -2.43
CA SER A 104 0.63 -9.43 -3.90
C SER A 104 -0.52 -8.57 -4.43
N PRO A 105 -0.26 -7.59 -5.31
CA PRO A 105 -1.30 -6.70 -5.84
C PRO A 105 -2.33 -7.44 -6.71
N ALA A 106 -1.99 -8.64 -7.19
CA ALA A 106 -2.81 -9.42 -8.10
C ALA A 106 -3.26 -8.56 -9.29
N SER A 107 -4.50 -8.72 -9.73
CA SER A 107 -4.99 -8.07 -10.96
C SER A 107 -4.98 -6.54 -10.93
N THR A 108 -4.86 -5.89 -9.77
CA THR A 108 -4.67 -4.43 -9.73
C THR A 108 -3.36 -3.98 -10.37
N PHE A 109 -2.35 -4.87 -10.40
CA PHE A 109 -1.07 -4.63 -11.07
C PHE A 109 -1.16 -4.58 -12.59
N LYS A 110 -2.27 -5.04 -13.18
CA LYS A 110 -2.51 -4.96 -14.62
C LYS A 110 -2.46 -3.52 -15.13
N ILE A 111 -2.73 -2.54 -14.27
CA ILE A 111 -2.53 -1.10 -14.56
C ILE A 111 -1.09 -0.82 -15.01
N ILE A 112 -0.10 -1.32 -14.27
CA ILE A 112 1.33 -1.11 -14.55
C ILE A 112 1.73 -1.76 -15.88
N VAL A 113 1.24 -2.97 -16.12
CA VAL A 113 1.52 -3.72 -17.35
C VAL A 113 0.86 -3.07 -18.56
N THR A 114 -0.36 -2.58 -18.40
CA THR A 114 -1.08 -1.79 -19.42
C THR A 114 -0.34 -0.49 -19.74
N ALA A 115 0.09 0.26 -18.73
CA ALA A 115 0.86 1.49 -18.91
C ALA A 115 2.15 1.22 -19.71
N ALA A 116 2.90 0.18 -19.32
CA ALA A 116 4.10 -0.25 -20.04
C ALA A 116 3.82 -0.63 -21.50
N ALA A 117 2.71 -1.31 -21.75
CA ALA A 117 2.33 -1.77 -23.07
C ALA A 117 2.00 -0.62 -24.03
N LEU A 118 1.25 0.37 -23.53
CA LEU A 118 0.76 1.49 -24.33
C LEU A 118 1.82 2.55 -24.56
N GLU A 119 2.56 2.95 -23.52
CA GLU A 119 3.57 4.00 -23.60
C GLU A 119 4.74 3.60 -24.52
N ASP A 120 5.18 2.34 -24.44
CA ASP A 120 6.23 1.81 -25.34
C ASP A 120 5.68 1.33 -26.70
N ASN A 121 4.39 1.54 -27.01
CA ASN A 121 3.73 1.10 -28.24
C ASN A 121 3.93 -0.40 -28.54
N ILE A 122 3.95 -1.23 -27.49
CA ILE A 122 4.11 -2.69 -27.60
C ILE A 122 2.86 -3.33 -28.17
N ILE A 123 1.68 -2.77 -27.88
CA ILE A 123 0.41 -3.12 -28.52
C ILE A 123 -0.36 -1.85 -28.89
N GLY A 124 -1.16 -1.94 -29.95
CA GLY A 124 -2.18 -0.96 -30.31
C GLY A 124 -3.57 -1.34 -29.78
N LYS A 125 -4.55 -0.46 -30.00
CA LYS A 125 -5.95 -0.69 -29.58
C LYS A 125 -6.62 -1.87 -30.28
N GLU A 126 -6.23 -2.13 -31.53
CA GLU A 126 -6.78 -3.21 -32.36
C GLU A 126 -6.07 -4.56 -32.16
N ASP A 127 -4.97 -4.58 -31.40
CA ASP A 127 -4.27 -5.83 -31.11
C ASP A 127 -5.12 -6.69 -30.18
N THR A 128 -5.28 -7.95 -30.57
CA THR A 128 -6.07 -8.91 -29.80
C THR A 128 -5.24 -10.11 -29.39
N PHE A 129 -5.57 -10.69 -28.24
CA PHE A 129 -5.05 -11.99 -27.81
C PHE A 129 -6.20 -12.97 -27.58
N PHE A 130 -5.96 -14.21 -27.95
CA PHE A 130 -6.91 -15.29 -27.70
C PHE A 130 -6.70 -15.88 -26.30
N CYS A 131 -7.79 -16.01 -25.54
CA CYS A 131 -7.84 -16.68 -24.25
C CYS A 131 -8.71 -17.94 -24.35
N GLY A 132 -8.06 -19.10 -24.46
CA GLY A 132 -8.70 -20.42 -24.40
C GLY A 132 -8.81 -21.01 -22.98
N GLY A 133 -8.62 -20.21 -21.94
CA GLY A 133 -8.67 -20.66 -20.54
C GLY A 133 -7.31 -21.08 -19.96
N GLU A 134 -6.34 -21.40 -20.82
CA GLU A 134 -4.99 -21.76 -20.42
C GLU A 134 -3.92 -21.31 -21.43
N LEU A 135 -2.68 -21.17 -20.95
CA LEU A 135 -1.51 -20.82 -21.75
C LEU A 135 -0.31 -21.68 -21.32
N PRO A 136 0.26 -22.50 -22.22
CA PRO A 136 1.51 -23.20 -21.94
C PRO A 136 2.69 -22.21 -21.96
N VAL A 137 3.45 -22.17 -20.87
CA VAL A 137 4.66 -21.35 -20.73
C VAL A 137 5.79 -22.26 -20.28
N GLY A 138 6.70 -22.57 -21.19
CA GLY A 138 7.73 -23.60 -20.97
C GLY A 138 7.11 -24.97 -20.74
N ASN A 139 7.40 -25.60 -19.60
CA ASN A 139 6.88 -26.91 -19.21
C ASN A 139 5.68 -26.85 -18.26
N ARG A 140 5.04 -25.68 -18.11
CA ARG A 140 3.90 -25.46 -17.20
C ARG A 140 2.71 -24.88 -17.94
N ILE A 141 1.52 -25.15 -17.43
CA ILE A 141 0.26 -24.59 -17.90
C ILE A 141 -0.19 -23.50 -16.93
N PHE A 142 -0.37 -22.29 -17.44
CA PHE A 142 -0.88 -21.14 -16.69
C PHE A 142 -2.36 -20.98 -17.00
N LYS A 143 -3.20 -20.91 -15.96
CA LYS A 143 -4.65 -20.89 -16.11
C LYS A 143 -5.23 -19.48 -16.01
N CYS A 144 -6.33 -19.27 -16.72
CA CYS A 144 -7.24 -18.16 -16.47
C CYS A 144 -8.15 -18.47 -15.29
N TRP A 145 -8.72 -17.44 -14.69
CA TRP A 145 -9.80 -17.62 -13.70
C TRP A 145 -11.09 -18.15 -14.34
N LYS A 146 -11.27 -17.93 -15.65
CA LYS A 146 -12.37 -18.43 -16.46
C LYS A 146 -11.90 -19.65 -17.26
N GLU A 147 -12.36 -20.84 -16.88
CA GLU A 147 -11.84 -22.12 -17.39
C GLU A 147 -12.12 -22.32 -18.87
N GLU A 148 -13.27 -21.87 -19.36
CA GLU A 148 -13.67 -21.91 -20.77
C GLU A 148 -12.98 -20.83 -21.62
N GLY A 149 -12.27 -19.91 -20.98
CA GLY A 149 -11.62 -18.78 -21.61
C GLY A 149 -12.56 -17.62 -21.92
N HIS A 150 -11.98 -16.58 -22.51
CA HIS A 150 -12.68 -15.35 -22.87
C HIS A 150 -12.79 -15.15 -24.39
N GLY A 151 -12.23 -16.06 -25.19
CA GLY A 151 -12.15 -15.90 -26.63
C GLY A 151 -11.09 -14.87 -27.04
N SER A 152 -11.27 -14.25 -28.21
CA SER A 152 -10.39 -13.18 -28.68
C SER A 152 -10.79 -11.87 -28.02
N MET A 153 -9.84 -11.20 -27.37
CA MET A 153 -10.08 -9.96 -26.65
C MET A 153 -9.05 -8.90 -27.01
N ASP A 154 -9.50 -7.65 -27.05
CA ASP A 154 -8.62 -6.48 -27.01
C ASP A 154 -8.21 -6.12 -25.57
N LEU A 155 -7.38 -5.08 -25.43
CA LEU A 155 -6.89 -4.61 -24.13
C LEU A 155 -8.00 -4.08 -23.22
N GLU A 156 -9.00 -3.40 -23.77
CA GLU A 156 -10.10 -2.82 -23.00
C GLU A 156 -10.92 -3.93 -22.34
N GLN A 157 -11.34 -4.91 -23.14
CA GLN A 157 -12.03 -6.11 -22.66
C GLN A 157 -11.18 -6.87 -21.65
N ALA A 158 -9.87 -7.01 -21.90
CA ALA A 158 -8.98 -7.72 -20.99
C ALA A 158 -8.86 -7.06 -19.62
N ILE A 159 -8.96 -5.73 -19.54
CA ILE A 159 -9.02 -4.98 -18.28
C ILE A 159 -10.38 -5.18 -17.60
N ILE A 160 -11.48 -5.04 -18.36
CA ILE A 160 -12.86 -5.21 -17.85
C ILE A 160 -13.05 -6.60 -17.22
N ASP A 161 -12.70 -7.65 -17.95
CA ASP A 161 -12.86 -9.04 -17.49
C ASP A 161 -11.64 -9.55 -16.70
N SER A 162 -10.62 -8.71 -16.51
CA SER A 162 -9.39 -9.08 -15.83
C SER A 162 -8.81 -10.41 -16.36
N CYS A 163 -8.67 -10.54 -17.68
CA CYS A 163 -8.28 -11.81 -18.31
C CYS A 163 -6.80 -12.16 -18.05
N ASN A 164 -6.50 -13.27 -17.38
CA ASN A 164 -5.11 -13.62 -17.06
C ASN A 164 -4.31 -14.01 -18.31
N ILE A 165 -4.90 -14.76 -19.24
CA ILE A 165 -4.18 -15.24 -20.44
C ILE A 165 -3.76 -14.09 -21.34
N PHE A 166 -4.58 -13.04 -21.46
CA PHE A 166 -4.20 -11.81 -22.14
C PHE A 166 -2.96 -11.19 -21.49
N PHE A 167 -2.98 -11.00 -20.16
CA PHE A 167 -1.85 -10.39 -19.44
C PHE A 167 -0.62 -11.28 -19.33
N TYR A 168 -0.74 -12.61 -19.38
CA TYR A 168 0.43 -13.50 -19.52
C TYR A 168 1.11 -13.32 -20.87
N GLN A 169 0.34 -13.34 -21.97
CA GLN A 169 0.88 -13.11 -23.31
C GLN A 169 1.51 -11.73 -23.44
N LEU A 170 0.80 -10.70 -22.97
CA LEU A 170 1.29 -9.33 -22.97
C LEU A 170 2.56 -9.19 -22.11
N GLY A 171 2.57 -9.75 -20.90
CA GLY A 171 3.73 -9.71 -20.01
C GLY A 171 4.96 -10.39 -20.58
N LEU A 172 4.78 -11.53 -21.26
CA LEU A 172 5.86 -12.22 -21.96
C LEU A 172 6.38 -11.42 -23.16
N LYS A 173 5.50 -10.68 -23.86
CA LYS A 173 5.87 -9.78 -24.96
C LYS A 173 6.65 -8.55 -24.45
N ILE A 174 6.24 -7.97 -23.32
CA ILE A 174 6.88 -6.81 -22.68
C ILE A 174 8.24 -7.20 -22.07
N GLY A 175 8.29 -8.35 -21.40
CA GLY A 175 9.47 -8.83 -20.68
C GLY A 175 9.60 -8.21 -19.27
N MET A 176 10.25 -8.95 -18.37
CA MET A 176 10.35 -8.57 -16.95
C MET A 176 11.03 -7.22 -16.73
N ASP A 177 12.13 -6.92 -17.43
CA ASP A 177 12.92 -5.71 -17.17
C ASP A 177 12.08 -4.45 -17.37
N LYS A 178 11.23 -4.46 -18.40
CA LYS A 178 10.31 -3.36 -18.70
C LYS A 178 9.17 -3.27 -17.70
N ILE A 179 8.58 -4.40 -17.29
CA ILE A 179 7.56 -4.41 -16.22
C ILE A 179 8.13 -3.83 -14.93
N ILE A 180 9.36 -4.20 -14.55
CA ILE A 180 10.04 -3.66 -13.37
C ILE A 180 10.39 -2.18 -13.56
N GLN A 181 10.83 -1.76 -14.75
CA GLN A 181 11.07 -0.35 -15.06
C GLN A 181 9.81 0.49 -14.82
N TYR A 182 8.66 0.09 -15.37
CA TYR A 182 7.41 0.80 -15.15
C TYR A 182 6.95 0.72 -13.69
N SER A 183 7.15 -0.41 -13.02
CA SER A 183 6.86 -0.53 -11.58
C SER A 183 7.64 0.51 -10.76
N ARG A 184 8.90 0.79 -11.12
CA ARG A 184 9.72 1.85 -10.50
C ARG A 184 9.27 3.26 -10.88
N LEU A 185 8.78 3.47 -12.10
CA LEU A 185 8.19 4.76 -12.50
C LEU A 185 6.92 5.07 -11.68
N PHE A 186 6.20 4.04 -11.27
CA PHE A 186 5.10 4.13 -10.30
C PHE A 186 5.57 4.09 -8.83
N GLU A 187 6.89 4.13 -8.58
CA GLU A 187 7.52 4.07 -7.26
C GLU A 187 7.08 2.89 -6.38
N LEU A 188 6.67 1.79 -7.00
CA LEU A 188 6.49 0.53 -6.28
C LEU A 188 7.84 0.02 -5.80
N GLY A 189 7.89 -0.58 -4.61
CA GLY A 189 9.13 -1.04 -4.02
C GLY A 189 9.89 0.02 -3.20
N GLU A 190 9.35 1.24 -3.10
CA GLU A 190 9.92 2.36 -2.33
C GLU A 190 8.87 2.91 -1.34
N ILE A 191 9.33 3.57 -0.27
CA ILE A 191 8.40 4.28 0.65
C ILE A 191 7.69 5.42 -0.10
N THR A 192 6.42 5.64 0.21
CA THR A 192 5.58 6.66 -0.44
C THR A 192 5.81 8.07 0.06
N GLY A 193 6.50 8.22 1.19
CA GLY A 193 6.72 9.53 1.80
C GLY A 193 5.57 10.04 2.65
N ILE A 194 4.57 9.19 2.94
CA ILE A 194 3.51 9.51 3.89
C ILE A 194 4.10 9.94 5.24
N ASP A 195 3.51 10.95 5.85
CA ASP A 195 3.93 11.59 7.11
C ASP A 195 3.65 10.74 8.36
N LEU A 196 3.75 9.42 8.21
CA LEU A 196 3.67 8.42 9.25
C LEU A 196 4.93 7.57 9.27
N VAL A 197 5.25 7.06 10.46
CA VAL A 197 6.44 6.23 10.65
C VAL A 197 6.22 4.78 10.22
N SER A 198 7.34 4.10 9.95
CA SER A 198 7.41 2.65 9.79
C SER A 198 6.70 2.08 8.56
N GLU A 199 6.74 2.78 7.42
CA GLU A 199 6.29 2.25 6.15
C GLU A 199 7.19 1.09 5.66
N LYS A 200 6.57 0.09 5.00
CA LYS A 200 7.30 -0.99 4.30
C LYS A 200 7.47 -0.65 2.83
N ASN A 201 8.63 -1.01 2.29
CA ASN A 201 8.95 -0.79 0.89
C ASN A 201 8.21 -1.74 -0.05
N GLY A 202 7.76 -2.92 0.41
CA GLY A 202 7.33 -4.00 -0.47
C GLY A 202 8.52 -4.71 -1.12
N LEU A 203 8.27 -5.37 -2.24
CA LEU A 203 9.26 -6.14 -2.98
C LEU A 203 8.99 -6.07 -4.49
N LEU A 204 9.92 -5.45 -5.22
CA LEU A 204 10.02 -5.60 -6.68
C LEU A 204 11.01 -6.72 -7.03
N PRO A 205 10.53 -7.84 -7.60
CA PRO A 205 11.39 -8.99 -7.84
C PRO A 205 12.20 -8.81 -9.13
N THR A 206 13.53 -8.78 -9.01
CA THR A 206 14.47 -8.72 -10.14
C THR A 206 15.18 -10.06 -10.36
N ARG A 207 15.88 -10.21 -11.49
CA ARG A 207 16.78 -11.35 -11.75
C ARG A 207 17.79 -11.53 -10.62
N ASP A 208 18.47 -10.44 -10.25
CA ASP A 208 19.50 -10.46 -9.21
C ASP A 208 18.92 -10.80 -7.85
N TRP A 209 17.75 -10.24 -7.53
CA TRP A 209 17.03 -10.59 -6.30
C TRP A 209 16.70 -12.08 -6.26
N LYS A 210 16.15 -12.64 -7.34
CA LYS A 210 15.77 -14.06 -7.40
C LYS A 210 17.01 -14.96 -7.29
N LEU A 211 18.07 -14.63 -8.01
CA LEU A 211 19.32 -15.39 -7.96
C LEU A 211 19.93 -15.37 -6.55
N LYS A 212 19.97 -14.20 -5.90
CA LYS A 212 20.52 -14.04 -4.54
C LYS A 212 19.67 -14.73 -3.47
N THR A 213 18.34 -14.66 -3.56
CA THR A 213 17.44 -15.12 -2.49
C THR A 213 16.92 -16.54 -2.68
N LYS A 214 16.77 -16.99 -3.93
CA LYS A 214 16.25 -18.32 -4.28
C LYS A 214 17.30 -19.24 -4.90
N GLY A 215 18.47 -18.71 -5.30
CA GLY A 215 19.50 -19.50 -5.96
C GLY A 215 19.13 -19.92 -7.39
N GLU A 216 18.13 -19.27 -7.99
CA GLU A 216 17.57 -19.63 -9.29
C GLU A 216 17.61 -18.45 -10.27
N ALA A 217 17.84 -18.75 -11.55
CA ALA A 217 17.67 -17.80 -12.63
C ALA A 217 16.18 -17.40 -12.81
N TRP A 218 15.96 -16.27 -13.48
CA TRP A 218 14.63 -15.83 -13.86
C TRP A 218 14.14 -16.60 -15.10
N TYR A 219 12.95 -17.18 -15.03
CA TYR A 219 12.33 -17.95 -16.10
C TYR A 219 11.12 -17.22 -16.69
N PRO A 220 10.69 -17.55 -17.92
CA PRO A 220 9.50 -16.94 -18.52
C PRO A 220 8.23 -17.05 -17.66
N GLY A 221 8.07 -18.15 -16.92
CA GLY A 221 6.96 -18.32 -15.99
C GLY A 221 6.95 -17.33 -14.81
N ASP A 222 8.12 -16.82 -14.40
CA ASP A 222 8.19 -15.76 -13.40
C ASP A 222 7.67 -14.43 -13.98
N THR A 223 8.01 -14.13 -15.24
CA THR A 223 7.46 -12.96 -15.95
C THR A 223 5.94 -13.06 -16.12
N ALA A 224 5.42 -14.25 -16.47
CA ALA A 224 3.99 -14.46 -16.59
C ALA A 224 3.25 -14.26 -15.26
N ASN A 225 3.78 -14.77 -14.14
CA ASN A 225 3.19 -14.49 -12.83
C ASN A 225 3.25 -13.01 -12.46
N LEU A 226 4.41 -12.37 -12.70
CA LEU A 226 4.61 -10.95 -12.42
C LEU A 226 3.61 -10.08 -13.19
N SER A 227 3.29 -10.42 -14.45
CA SER A 227 2.41 -9.60 -15.29
C SER A 227 0.95 -9.55 -14.85
N ILE A 228 0.55 -10.38 -13.89
CA ILE A 228 -0.76 -10.32 -13.23
C ILE A 228 -0.64 -9.96 -11.75
N GLY A 229 0.50 -9.42 -11.31
CA GLY A 229 0.73 -9.01 -9.92
C GLY A 229 0.87 -10.17 -8.93
N HIS A 230 1.24 -11.35 -9.41
CA HIS A 230 1.52 -12.54 -8.61
C HIS A 230 3.01 -12.90 -8.64
N GLY A 231 3.37 -14.03 -8.01
CA GLY A 231 4.74 -14.50 -7.90
C GLY A 231 5.40 -13.88 -6.67
N PHE A 232 6.45 -13.10 -6.89
CA PHE A 232 7.28 -12.56 -5.82
C PHE A 232 7.02 -11.08 -5.51
N ILE A 233 6.21 -10.40 -6.31
CA ILE A 233 5.91 -8.99 -6.08
C ILE A 233 5.06 -8.82 -4.82
N LEU A 234 5.48 -7.86 -3.99
CA LEU A 234 4.73 -7.39 -2.83
C LEU A 234 4.66 -5.87 -2.88
N VAL A 235 3.51 -5.31 -2.57
CA VAL A 235 3.29 -3.87 -2.47
C VAL A 235 2.44 -3.56 -1.24
N THR A 236 2.47 -2.31 -0.80
CA THR A 236 1.59 -1.83 0.28
C THR A 236 0.30 -1.23 -0.28
N PRO A 237 -0.80 -1.21 0.50
CA PRO A 237 -2.03 -0.52 0.10
C PRO A 237 -1.82 0.96 -0.24
N VAL A 238 -0.94 1.67 0.49
CA VAL A 238 -0.64 3.08 0.21
C VAL A 238 0.12 3.27 -1.12
N GLN A 239 1.02 2.34 -1.49
CA GLN A 239 1.61 2.33 -2.83
C GLN A 239 0.54 2.16 -3.91
N MET A 240 -0.42 1.25 -3.72
CA MET A 240 -1.51 1.04 -4.68
C MET A 240 -2.49 2.22 -4.74
N LEU A 241 -2.67 2.97 -3.66
CA LEU A 241 -3.41 4.23 -3.67
C LEU A 241 -2.76 5.25 -4.63
N ARG A 242 -1.42 5.38 -4.59
CA ARG A 242 -0.69 6.27 -5.51
C ARG A 242 -0.81 5.81 -6.96
N VAL A 243 -0.75 4.49 -7.22
CA VAL A 243 -0.94 3.95 -8.58
C VAL A 243 -2.29 4.37 -9.15
N ILE A 244 -3.38 4.18 -8.42
CA ILE A 244 -4.71 4.54 -8.94
C ILE A 244 -4.91 6.06 -9.01
N ALA A 245 -4.33 6.83 -8.08
CA ALA A 245 -4.35 8.29 -8.14
C ALA A 245 -3.62 8.82 -9.38
N ALA A 246 -2.45 8.25 -9.73
CA ALA A 246 -1.73 8.59 -10.94
C ALA A 246 -2.53 8.32 -12.21
N VAL A 247 -3.31 7.22 -12.24
CA VAL A 247 -4.24 6.98 -13.37
C VAL A 247 -5.32 8.06 -13.43
N ALA A 248 -5.89 8.47 -12.29
CA ALA A 248 -6.95 9.46 -12.22
C ALA A 248 -6.47 10.88 -12.60
N ASN A 249 -5.26 11.25 -12.22
CA ASN A 249 -4.71 12.61 -12.43
C ASN A 249 -3.88 12.78 -13.72
N GLY A 250 -3.86 11.77 -14.59
CA GLY A 250 -3.17 11.84 -15.89
C GLY A 250 -1.68 11.50 -15.86
N GLY A 251 -1.18 10.86 -14.79
CA GLY A 251 0.14 10.22 -14.75
C GLY A 251 1.11 10.78 -13.72
N SER A 252 0.66 11.68 -12.84
CA SER A 252 1.51 12.28 -11.80
C SER A 252 1.43 11.45 -10.51
N LEU A 253 2.59 11.05 -9.97
CA LEU A 253 2.64 10.52 -8.61
C LEU A 253 2.63 11.69 -7.63
N ILE A 254 1.69 11.66 -6.70
CA ILE A 254 1.56 12.64 -5.63
C ILE A 254 1.84 11.91 -4.31
N ASP A 255 2.58 12.57 -3.43
CA ASP A 255 2.93 12.03 -2.13
C ASP A 255 1.73 12.16 -1.19
N PRO A 256 1.24 11.06 -0.61
CA PRO A 256 0.12 11.11 0.31
C PRO A 256 0.51 11.76 1.63
N TYR A 257 -0.37 12.55 2.25
CA TYR A 257 -0.10 13.16 3.56
C TYR A 257 -1.35 13.25 4.44
N LEU A 258 -1.14 13.33 5.76
CA LEU A 258 -2.18 13.50 6.77
C LEU A 258 -2.17 14.88 7.42
N VAL A 259 -1.01 15.53 7.58
CA VAL A 259 -0.86 16.82 8.25
C VAL A 259 -1.18 17.95 7.26
N LYS A 260 -2.34 18.56 7.44
CA LYS A 260 -2.81 19.67 6.62
C LYS A 260 -2.20 21.01 7.03
N GLU A 261 -2.12 21.26 8.34
CA GLU A 261 -1.62 22.53 8.88
C GLU A 261 -1.08 22.33 10.30
N ILE A 262 -0.02 23.07 10.64
CA ILE A 262 0.48 23.23 12.00
C ILE A 262 0.31 24.70 12.38
N VAL A 263 -0.44 24.95 13.45
CA VAL A 263 -0.73 26.30 13.95
C VAL A 263 0.00 26.51 15.27
N ASP A 264 0.98 27.41 15.24
CA ASP A 264 1.77 27.80 16.41
C ASP A 264 0.88 28.34 17.52
N SER A 265 1.23 27.99 18.76
CA SER A 265 0.52 28.39 19.98
C SER A 265 0.78 29.83 20.42
#